data_AF-A0A2I0IL66-F1
#
_entry.id   AF-A0A2I0IL66-F1
#
_cell.length_a   1.000
_cell.length_b   1.000
_cell.length_c   1.000
_cell.angle_alpha   90.00
_cell.angle_beta   90.00
_cell.angle_gamma   90.00
#
_symmetry.space_group_name_H-M   'P 1'
#
loop_
_entity.id
_entity.type
_entity.pdbx_description
1 polymer ?
#
loop_
_entity_poly.entity_id
_entity_poly.type
_entity_poly.pdbx_seq_one_letter_code
_entity_poly.pdbx_strand_id
1 'polypeptide(L)'
;MYMVESKAGAVACMLLSLFFLGTWPAIFTHLERRGRLPQHTYLDYTLTNFLAAVVIAFTLGEIGKGTPTEPNFLDQLFQDNWPSILFAISGGVLLGIGNLATQYALALAGLSVTLVITASMTVIIGTSLNYFLDDEINKAEILFPGVGCFIIAVFLASAVHASNEDDNRLKLSLIGDEKVEAG
;
A
#
# COMPACT_ATOMS: atom_id res chain seq x y z
N MET A 1 -7.24 -15.66 18.10
CA MET A 1 -6.32 -15.14 17.05
C MET A 1 -5.32 -16.23 16.66
N TYR A 2 -5.19 -16.60 15.38
CA TYR A 2 -4.21 -17.62 14.96
C TYR A 2 -2.80 -17.02 15.00
N MET A 3 -1.97 -17.50 15.92
CA MET A 3 -0.58 -17.04 16.08
C MET A 3 0.37 -18.13 15.61
N VAL A 4 1.26 -17.80 14.67
CA VAL A 4 2.23 -18.75 14.13
C VAL A 4 3.37 -18.93 15.13
N GLU A 5 3.40 -20.07 15.81
CA GLU A 5 4.41 -20.35 16.84
C GLU A 5 5.77 -20.78 16.25
N SER A 6 5.79 -21.21 14.98
CA SER A 6 7.03 -21.70 14.34
C SER A 6 7.79 -20.59 13.61
N LYS A 7 9.10 -20.48 13.88
CA LYS A 7 9.99 -19.53 13.18
C LYS A 7 9.99 -19.74 11.67
N ALA A 8 10.02 -20.99 11.22
CA ALA A 8 9.98 -21.33 9.80
C ALA A 8 8.65 -20.93 9.14
N GLY A 9 7.51 -21.16 9.83
CA GLY A 9 6.20 -20.74 9.36
C GLY A 9 6.06 -19.21 9.26
N ALA A 10 6.61 -18.48 10.22
CA ALA A 10 6.60 -17.01 10.20
C ALA A 10 7.39 -16.45 9.01
N VAL A 11 8.59 -16.99 8.74
CA VAL A 11 9.40 -16.59 7.57
C VAL A 11 8.70 -16.94 6.26
N ALA A 12 8.11 -18.14 6.15
CA ALA A 12 7.35 -18.53 4.97
C ALA A 12 6.15 -17.60 4.72
N CYS A 13 5.41 -17.25 5.77
CA CYS A 13 4.29 -16.30 5.68
C CYS A 13 4.76 -14.90 5.29
N MET A 14 5.90 -14.43 5.82
CA MET A 14 6.48 -13.15 5.44
C MET A 14 6.84 -13.11 3.95
N LEU A 15 7.54 -14.13 3.44
CA LEU A 15 7.89 -14.22 2.03
C LEU A 15 6.65 -14.26 1.13
N LEU A 16 5.64 -15.03 1.53
CA LEU A 16 4.37 -15.11 0.82
C LEU A 16 3.66 -13.75 0.79
N SER A 17 3.64 -13.03 1.92
CA SER A 17 3.05 -11.70 2.01
C SER A 17 3.77 -10.68 1.12
N LEU A 18 5.11 -10.71 1.08
CA LEU A 18 5.92 -9.85 0.23
C LEU A 18 5.68 -10.13 -1.26
N PHE A 19 5.54 -11.41 -1.62
CA PHE A 19 5.20 -11.82 -2.98
C PHE A 19 3.85 -11.24 -3.43
N PHE A 20 2.81 -11.40 -2.61
CA PHE A 20 1.49 -10.85 -2.92
C PHE A 20 1.50 -9.31 -2.95
N LEU A 21 2.18 -8.67 -1.98
CA LEU A 21 2.28 -7.22 -1.88
C LEU A 21 2.96 -6.62 -3.12
N GLY A 22 4.04 -7.23 -3.62
CA GLY A 22 4.74 -6.76 -4.81
C GLY A 22 4.01 -7.06 -6.13
N THR A 23 3.28 -8.18 -6.19
CA THR A 23 2.58 -8.61 -7.40
C THR A 23 1.32 -7.79 -7.68
N TRP A 24 0.63 -7.34 -6.63
CA TRP A 24 -0.63 -6.60 -6.75
C TRP A 24 -0.53 -5.32 -7.63
N PRO A 25 0.41 -4.38 -7.38
CA PRO A 25 0.57 -3.19 -8.23
C PRO A 25 0.90 -3.52 -9.70
N ALA A 26 1.65 -4.59 -9.95
CA ALA A 26 1.99 -5.04 -11.29
C ALA A 26 0.76 -5.56 -12.06
N ILE A 27 -0.13 -6.30 -11.38
CA ILE A 27 -1.39 -6.76 -11.98
C ILE A 27 -2.30 -5.58 -12.33
N PHE A 28 -2.45 -4.60 -11.43
CA PHE A 28 -3.27 -3.42 -11.69
C PHE A 28 -2.79 -2.59 -12.88
N THR A 29 -1.50 -2.30 -12.93
CA THR A 29 -0.92 -1.59 -14.08
C THR A 29 -1.06 -2.37 -15.39
N HIS A 30 -1.03 -3.71 -15.34
CA HIS A 30 -1.30 -4.55 -16.52
C HIS A 30 -2.77 -4.47 -16.97
N LEU A 31 -3.72 -4.51 -16.04
CA LEU A 31 -5.16 -4.39 -16.33
C LEU A 31 -5.52 -3.03 -16.92
N GLU A 32 -4.90 -1.96 -16.43
CA GLU A 32 -5.10 -0.60 -16.96
C GLU A 32 -4.54 -0.46 -18.37
N ARG A 33 -3.36 -1.03 -18.65
CA ARG A 33 -2.80 -1.09 -20.02
C ARG A 33 -3.66 -1.85 -21.02
N ARG A 34 -4.53 -2.76 -20.57
CA ARG A 34 -5.51 -3.46 -21.40
C ARG A 34 -6.76 -2.63 -21.70
N GLY A 35 -6.83 -1.39 -21.20
CA GLY A 35 -7.90 -0.44 -21.49
C GLY A 35 -9.06 -0.45 -20.48
N ARG A 36 -8.92 -1.15 -19.35
CA ARG A 36 -9.95 -1.14 -18.31
C ARG A 36 -9.84 0.11 -17.46
N LEU A 37 -10.96 0.81 -17.26
CA LEU A 37 -11.00 2.01 -16.45
C LEU A 37 -10.57 1.70 -15.00
N PRO A 38 -9.69 2.51 -14.37
CA PRO A 38 -9.20 2.29 -13.01
C PRO A 38 -10.33 2.12 -11.98
N GLN A 39 -11.41 2.90 -12.13
CA GLN A 39 -12.60 2.87 -11.28
C GLN A 39 -13.30 1.49 -11.21
N HIS A 40 -13.46 0.80 -12.34
CA HIS A 40 -14.05 -0.56 -12.32
C HIS A 40 -13.10 -1.56 -11.67
N THR A 41 -11.80 -1.44 -11.94
CA THR A 41 -10.79 -2.29 -11.30
C THR A 41 -10.75 -2.09 -9.80
N TYR A 42 -10.87 -0.86 -9.33
CA TYR A 42 -10.92 -0.56 -7.90
C TYR A 42 -12.16 -1.11 -7.22
N LEU A 43 -13.31 -1.02 -7.89
CA LEU A 43 -14.57 -1.48 -7.35
C LEU A 43 -14.56 -3.00 -7.17
N ASP A 44 -14.10 -3.74 -8.18
CA ASP A 44 -13.95 -5.20 -8.08
C ASP A 44 -12.97 -5.59 -6.96
N TYR A 45 -11.85 -4.86 -6.85
CA TYR A 45 -10.85 -5.08 -5.80
C TYR A 45 -11.42 -4.86 -4.40
N THR A 46 -12.12 -3.73 -4.20
CA THR A 46 -12.70 -3.37 -2.90
C THR A 46 -13.79 -4.36 -2.52
N LEU A 47 -14.63 -4.79 -3.47
CA LEU A 47 -15.66 -5.79 -3.24
C LEU A 47 -15.06 -7.16 -2.88
N THR A 48 -14.02 -7.57 -3.59
CA THR A 48 -13.31 -8.83 -3.31
C THR A 48 -12.65 -8.80 -1.93
N ASN A 49 -12.00 -7.69 -1.58
CA ASN A 49 -11.42 -7.50 -0.25
C ASN A 49 -12.47 -7.50 0.85
N PHE A 50 -13.62 -6.86 0.64
CA PHE A 50 -14.73 -6.89 1.59
C PHE A 50 -15.23 -8.32 1.80
N LEU A 51 -15.45 -9.07 0.72
CA LEU A 51 -15.89 -10.46 0.82
C LEU A 51 -14.85 -11.34 1.52
N ALA A 52 -13.57 -11.17 1.18
CA ALA A 52 -12.47 -11.87 1.85
C ALA A 52 -12.40 -11.52 3.34
N ALA A 53 -12.55 -10.23 3.70
CA ALA A 53 -12.58 -9.79 5.09
C ALA A 53 -13.74 -10.41 5.87
N VAL A 54 -14.94 -10.49 5.27
CA VAL A 54 -16.10 -11.17 5.86
C VAL A 54 -15.79 -12.66 6.09
N VAL A 55 -15.29 -13.35 5.07
CA VAL A 55 -14.92 -14.78 5.19
C VAL A 55 -13.87 -14.99 6.28
N ILE A 56 -12.83 -14.14 6.34
CA ILE A 56 -11.78 -14.20 7.35
C ILE A 56 -12.34 -13.92 8.75
N ALA A 57 -13.21 -12.92 8.90
CA ALA A 57 -13.82 -12.59 10.17
C ALA A 57 -14.63 -13.77 10.75
N PHE A 58 -15.45 -14.41 9.92
CA PHE A 58 -16.26 -15.57 10.34
C PHE A 58 -15.48 -16.89 10.43
N THR A 59 -14.26 -16.95 9.90
CA THR A 59 -13.40 -18.14 10.01
C THR A 59 -12.34 -17.92 11.08
N LEU A 60 -11.28 -17.16 10.78
CA LEU A 60 -10.17 -16.91 11.69
C LEU A 60 -10.56 -16.07 12.91
N GLY A 61 -11.61 -15.25 12.82
CA GLY A 61 -12.13 -14.48 13.95
C GLY A 61 -12.98 -15.30 14.92
N GLU A 62 -13.51 -16.45 14.48
CA GLU A 62 -14.27 -17.40 15.30
C GLU A 62 -13.42 -18.62 15.71
N ILE A 63 -12.26 -18.84 15.06
CA ILE A 63 -11.29 -19.87 15.45
C ILE A 63 -10.55 -19.43 16.72
N GLY A 64 -11.03 -19.91 17.86
CA GLY A 64 -10.47 -19.69 19.19
C GLY A 64 -11.40 -20.19 20.29
N LYS A 65 -10.88 -20.44 21.49
CA LYS A 65 -11.75 -20.59 22.67
C LYS A 65 -12.09 -19.17 23.11
N GLY A 66 -13.32 -18.71 22.85
CA GLY A 66 -13.80 -17.43 23.36
C GLY A 66 -13.60 -17.39 24.88
N THR A 67 -12.59 -16.64 25.32
CA THR A 67 -12.34 -16.41 26.75
C THR A 67 -12.71 -14.97 27.08
N PRO A 68 -13.01 -14.63 28.34
CA PRO A 68 -13.32 -13.25 28.72
C PRO A 68 -12.21 -12.24 28.36
N THR A 69 -10.96 -12.72 28.18
CA THR A 69 -9.78 -11.94 27.81
C THR A 69 -9.51 -11.91 26.29
N GLU A 70 -10.01 -12.88 25.53
CA GLU A 70 -9.93 -12.95 24.06
C GLU A 70 -11.30 -13.36 23.51
N PRO A 71 -12.27 -12.41 23.46
CA PRO A 71 -13.60 -12.67 22.93
C PRO A 71 -13.54 -12.94 21.43
N ASN A 72 -14.45 -13.80 20.94
CA ASN A 72 -14.60 -14.10 19.52
C ASN A 72 -15.10 -12.87 18.75
N PHE A 73 -15.02 -12.90 17.41
CA PHE A 73 -15.42 -11.77 16.57
C PHE A 73 -16.87 -11.30 16.85
N LEU A 74 -17.83 -12.21 16.96
CA LEU A 74 -19.21 -11.85 17.28
C LEU A 74 -19.34 -11.24 18.68
N ASP A 75 -18.66 -11.79 19.68
CA ASP A 75 -18.69 -11.26 21.05
C ASP A 75 -18.05 -9.86 21.13
N GLN A 76 -17.01 -9.59 20.34
CA GLN A 76 -16.40 -8.26 20.21
C GLN A 76 -17.35 -7.27 19.52
N LEU A 77 -18.14 -7.72 18.55
CA LEU A 77 -19.07 -6.86 17.82
C LEU A 77 -20.25 -6.39 18.70
N PHE A 78 -20.68 -7.23 19.64
CA PHE A 78 -21.74 -6.89 20.60
C PHE A 78 -21.24 -6.12 21.83
N GLN A 79 -19.92 -5.94 22.00
CA GLN A 79 -19.36 -5.13 23.07
C GLN A 79 -19.54 -3.64 22.79
N ASP A 80 -19.81 -2.89 23.85
CA ASP A 80 -20.00 -1.44 23.79
C ASP A 80 -18.63 -0.73 23.71
N ASN A 81 -18.03 -0.75 22.52
CA ASN A 81 -16.68 -0.24 22.26
C ASN A 81 -16.65 0.72 21.05
N TRP A 82 -17.61 1.65 21.03
CA TRP A 82 -17.76 2.68 20.00
C TRP A 82 -16.47 3.44 19.63
N PRO A 83 -15.59 3.83 20.59
CA PRO A 83 -14.34 4.51 20.22
C PRO A 83 -13.44 3.66 19.32
N SER A 84 -13.33 2.35 19.60
CA SER A 84 -12.51 1.43 18.80
C SER A 84 -13.13 1.17 17.43
N ILE A 85 -14.46 1.06 17.36
CA ILE A 85 -15.21 0.91 16.10
C ILE A 85 -15.02 2.16 15.22
N LEU A 86 -15.19 3.35 15.78
CA LEU A 86 -15.00 4.60 15.05
C LEU A 86 -13.56 4.76 14.56
N PHE A 87 -12.58 4.36 15.37
CA PHE A 87 -11.19 4.36 14.96
C PHE A 87 -10.96 3.41 13.77
N ALA A 88 -11.48 2.18 13.83
CA ALA A 88 -11.39 1.19 12.75
C ALA A 88 -12.07 1.68 11.46
N ILE A 89 -13.26 2.28 11.56
CA ILE A 89 -13.97 2.87 10.41
C ILE A 89 -13.15 4.02 9.82
N SER A 90 -12.62 4.92 10.65
CA SER A 90 -11.82 6.06 10.17
C SER A 90 -10.54 5.61 9.47
N GLY A 91 -9.84 4.61 10.02
CA GLY A 91 -8.67 3.99 9.40
C GLY A 91 -9.01 3.32 8.08
N GLY A 92 -10.13 2.60 8.01
CA GLY A 92 -10.61 1.96 6.78
C GLY A 92 -10.94 2.97 5.67
N VAL A 93 -11.59 4.09 6.01
CA VAL A 93 -11.89 5.17 5.06
C VAL A 93 -10.61 5.81 4.54
N LEU A 94 -9.67 6.17 5.42
CA LEU A 94 -8.39 6.76 5.03
C LEU A 94 -7.57 5.80 4.16
N LEU A 95 -7.53 4.51 4.52
CA LEU A 95 -6.88 3.47 3.73
C LEU A 95 -7.52 3.33 2.35
N GLY A 96 -8.86 3.36 2.28
CA GLY A 96 -9.60 3.32 1.03
C GLY A 96 -9.30 4.51 0.11
N ILE A 97 -9.20 5.72 0.66
CA ILE A 97 -8.81 6.92 -0.10
C ILE A 97 -7.36 6.77 -0.59
N GLY A 98 -6.45 6.32 0.26
CA GLY A 98 -5.05 6.10 -0.09
C GLY A 98 -4.87 5.07 -1.20
N ASN A 99 -5.59 3.95 -1.15
CA ASN A 99 -5.55 2.92 -2.18
C ASN A 99 -6.11 3.42 -3.52
N LEU A 100 -7.21 4.17 -3.51
CA LEU A 100 -7.77 4.78 -4.71
C LEU A 100 -6.79 5.80 -5.33
N ALA A 101 -6.21 6.67 -4.50
CA ALA A 101 -5.21 7.65 -4.92
C ALA A 101 -3.97 6.96 -5.53
N THR A 102 -3.49 5.89 -4.90
CA THR A 102 -2.36 5.09 -5.40
C THR A 102 -2.67 4.49 -6.77
N GLN A 103 -3.90 4.01 -6.98
CA GLN A 103 -4.28 3.46 -8.28
C GLN A 103 -4.28 4.51 -9.39
N TYR A 104 -4.84 5.69 -9.14
CA TYR A 104 -4.76 6.79 -10.12
C TYR A 104 -3.31 7.24 -10.37
N ALA A 105 -2.49 7.29 -9.32
CA ALA A 105 -1.07 7.60 -9.47
C ALA A 105 -0.35 6.54 -10.32
N LEU A 106 -0.64 5.25 -10.14
CA LEU A 106 -0.09 4.16 -10.96
C LEU A 106 -0.49 4.32 -12.43
N ALA A 107 -1.74 4.72 -12.72
CA ALA A 107 -2.21 4.97 -14.07
C ALA A 107 -1.53 6.18 -14.74
N LEU A 108 -1.22 7.24 -13.98
CA LEU A 108 -0.69 8.51 -14.50
C LEU A 108 0.84 8.56 -14.55
N ALA A 109 1.51 8.23 -13.44
CA ALA A 109 2.96 8.34 -13.27
C ALA A 109 3.69 6.99 -13.49
N GLY A 110 2.94 5.89 -13.59
CA GLY A 110 3.47 4.56 -13.81
C GLY A 110 3.99 3.89 -12.54
N LEU A 111 4.30 2.60 -12.68
CA LEU A 111 4.67 1.70 -11.58
C LEU A 111 5.96 2.14 -10.87
N SER A 112 7.00 2.53 -11.63
CA SER A 112 8.33 2.80 -11.09
C SER A 112 8.39 4.04 -10.19
N VAL A 113 7.61 5.08 -10.50
CA VAL A 113 7.64 6.35 -9.75
C VAL A 113 6.67 6.28 -8.58
N THR A 114 5.44 5.84 -8.84
CA THR A 114 4.37 5.79 -7.84
C THR A 114 4.74 4.92 -6.65
N LEU A 115 5.27 3.72 -6.89
CA LEU A 115 5.64 2.81 -5.81
C LEU A 115 6.75 3.37 -4.93
N VAL A 116 7.78 3.96 -5.54
CA VAL A 116 8.93 4.49 -4.78
C VAL A 116 8.52 5.67 -3.92
N ILE A 117 7.75 6.61 -4.48
CA ILE A 117 7.26 7.78 -3.74
C ILE A 117 6.31 7.35 -2.62
N THR A 118 5.32 6.50 -2.93
CA THR A 118 4.30 6.07 -1.95
C THR A 118 4.92 5.27 -0.81
N ALA A 119 5.82 4.33 -1.11
CA ALA A 119 6.52 3.54 -0.10
C ALA A 119 7.38 4.45 0.80
N SER A 120 8.11 5.39 0.21
CA SER A 120 8.97 6.30 0.98
C SER A 120 8.15 7.23 1.88
N MET A 121 7.08 7.83 1.38
CA MET A 121 6.19 8.66 2.20
C MET A 121 5.51 7.87 3.32
N THR A 122 5.09 6.63 3.03
CA THR A 122 4.52 5.74 4.05
C THR A 122 5.52 5.47 5.17
N VAL A 123 6.78 5.19 4.83
CA VAL A 123 7.82 4.96 5.85
C VAL A 123 8.09 6.24 6.62
N ILE A 124 8.31 7.38 5.95
CA ILE A 124 8.64 8.66 6.62
C ILE A 124 7.52 9.05 7.60
N ILE A 125 6.27 9.08 7.13
CA ILE A 125 5.12 9.50 7.95
C ILE A 125 4.81 8.44 9.00
N GLY A 126 4.73 7.17 8.61
CA GLY A 126 4.33 6.09 9.51
C GLY A 126 5.33 5.86 10.64
N THR A 127 6.63 5.86 10.35
CA THR A 127 7.65 5.73 11.41
C THR A 127 7.71 6.95 12.31
N SER A 128 7.54 8.16 11.77
CA SER A 128 7.52 9.38 12.58
C SER A 128 6.31 9.40 13.51
N LEU A 129 5.11 9.11 13.00
CA LEU A 129 3.90 9.05 13.83
C LEU A 129 3.99 7.93 14.87
N ASN A 130 4.42 6.72 14.49
CA ASN A 130 4.57 5.62 15.45
C ASN A 130 5.59 5.95 16.55
N TYR A 131 6.68 6.65 16.23
CA TYR A 131 7.67 7.05 17.24
C TYR A 131 7.05 7.95 18.33
N PHE A 132 6.23 8.92 17.94
CA PHE A 132 5.55 9.81 18.89
C PHE A 132 4.36 9.15 19.61
N LEU A 133 3.69 8.21 18.96
CA LEU A 133 2.56 7.48 19.55
C LEU A 133 3.01 6.39 20.54
N ASP A 134 4.20 5.81 20.33
CA ASP A 134 4.79 4.78 21.20
C ASP A 134 5.67 5.38 22.33
N ASP A 135 5.43 6.61 22.79
CA ASP A 135 6.20 7.28 23.85
C ASP A 135 7.73 7.22 23.65
N GLU A 136 8.19 7.29 22.39
CA GLU A 136 9.62 7.28 22.03
C GLU A 136 10.40 6.03 22.47
N ILE A 137 9.72 4.89 22.70
CA ILE A 137 10.36 3.62 23.11
C ILE A 137 11.40 3.14 22.07
N ASN A 138 11.19 3.48 20.79
CA ASN A 138 12.07 3.10 19.69
C ASN A 138 13.38 3.90 19.70
N LYS A 139 14.49 3.27 19.31
CA LYS A 139 15.80 3.97 19.25
C LYS A 139 15.84 4.95 18.08
N ALA A 140 15.71 6.24 18.38
CA ALA A 140 15.84 7.35 17.44
C ALA A 140 17.09 7.26 16.55
N GLU A 141 18.22 6.81 17.12
CA GLU A 141 19.51 6.66 16.44
C GLU A 141 19.48 5.71 15.23
N ILE A 142 18.57 4.74 15.19
CA ILE A 142 18.45 3.79 14.06
C ILE A 142 17.27 4.18 13.16
N LEU A 143 16.21 4.71 13.76
CA LEU A 143 14.99 5.07 13.05
C LEU A 143 15.21 6.27 12.11
N PHE A 144 15.77 7.36 12.61
CA PHE A 144 15.91 8.60 11.83
C PHE A 144 16.90 8.53 10.67
N PRO A 145 18.03 7.79 10.74
CA PRO A 145 18.86 7.56 9.56
C PRO A 145 18.12 6.77 8.47
N GLY A 146 17.28 5.80 8.86
CA GLY A 146 16.40 5.10 7.93
C GLY A 146 15.45 6.05 7.22
N VAL A 147 14.76 6.92 7.97
CA VAL A 147 13.90 7.98 7.43
C VAL A 147 14.67 8.90 6.47
N GLY A 148 15.89 9.32 6.85
CA GLY A 148 16.76 10.12 5.99
C GLY A 148 17.10 9.44 4.66
N CYS A 149 17.36 8.14 4.68
CA CYS A 149 17.57 7.35 3.46
C CYS A 149 16.34 7.37 2.54
N PHE A 150 15.14 7.22 3.09
CA PHE A 150 13.90 7.32 2.31
C PHE A 150 13.66 8.72 1.75
N ILE A 151 14.03 9.78 2.47
CA ILE A 151 13.96 11.15 1.95
C ILE A 151 14.87 11.30 0.71
N ILE A 152 16.10 10.80 0.78
CA ILE A 152 17.03 10.80 -0.37
C ILE A 152 16.43 10.01 -1.54
N ALA A 153 15.83 8.85 -1.27
CA ALA A 153 15.18 8.04 -2.30
C ALA A 153 14.05 8.80 -3.03
N VAL A 154 13.25 9.60 -2.31
CA VAL A 154 12.19 10.45 -2.92
C VAL A 154 12.79 11.50 -3.85
N PHE A 155 13.86 12.18 -3.43
CA PHE A 155 14.53 13.18 -4.26
C PHE A 155 15.13 12.56 -5.52
N LEU A 156 15.80 11.42 -5.39
CA LEU A 156 16.35 10.69 -6.53
C LEU A 156 15.24 10.21 -7.48
N ALA A 157 14.15 9.66 -6.95
CA ALA A 157 13.01 9.24 -7.77
C ALA A 157 12.39 10.40 -8.55
N SER A 158 12.26 11.57 -7.91
CA SER A 158 11.72 12.78 -8.53
C SER A 158 12.66 13.31 -9.62
N ALA A 159 13.97 13.35 -9.36
CA ALA A 159 14.96 13.80 -10.32
C ALA A 159 15.04 12.88 -11.56
N VAL A 160 15.01 11.56 -11.34
CA VAL A 160 14.99 10.57 -12.44
C VAL A 160 13.73 10.73 -13.28
N HIS A 161 12.57 10.97 -12.65
CA HIS A 161 11.33 11.18 -13.38
C HIS A 161 11.38 12.42 -14.28
N ALA A 162 11.84 13.56 -13.74
CA ALA A 162 12.00 14.80 -14.51
C ALA A 162 12.97 14.60 -15.69
N SER A 163 14.11 13.96 -15.46
CA SER A 163 15.09 13.67 -16.52
C SER A 163 14.51 12.77 -17.62
N ASN A 164 13.68 11.78 -17.26
CA ASN A 164 13.03 10.91 -18.24
C ASN A 164 11.98 11.65 -19.08
N GLU A 165 11.27 12.62 -18.49
CA GLU A 165 10.31 13.42 -19.23
C GLU A 165 10.99 14.31 -20.28
N ASP A 166 12.10 14.96 -19.90
CA ASP A 166 12.90 15.77 -20.82
C ASP A 166 13.46 14.94 -21.98
N ASP A 167 14.01 13.77 -21.71
CA ASP A 167 14.51 12.84 -22.74
C ASP A 167 13.40 12.38 -23.69
N ASN A 168 12.21 12.06 -23.17
CA ASN A 168 11.06 11.69 -23.99
C ASN A 168 10.59 12.86 -24.89
N ARG A 169 10.59 14.09 -24.38
CA ARG A 169 10.24 15.28 -25.16
C ARG A 169 11.21 15.51 -26.32
N LEU A 170 12.51 15.37 -26.06
CA LEU A 170 13.56 15.48 -27.08
C LEU A 170 13.42 14.41 -28.17
N LYS A 171 13.17 13.16 -27.78
CA LYS A 171 12.94 12.07 -28.76
C LYS A 171 11.71 12.34 -29.62
N LEU A 172 10.64 12.87 -29.05
CA LEU A 172 9.42 13.20 -29.78
C LEU A 172 9.62 14.36 -30.77
N SER A 173 10.39 15.40 -30.41
CA SER A 173 10.69 16.50 -31.34
C SER A 173 11.52 16.02 -32.52
N LEU A 174 12.52 15.17 -32.28
CA LEU A 174 13.36 14.61 -33.36
C LEU A 174 12.55 13.78 -34.36
N ILE A 175 11.59 12.96 -33.89
CA ILE A 175 10.68 12.20 -34.76
C ILE A 175 9.76 13.13 -35.56
N GLY A 176 9.35 14.24 -34.97
CA GLY A 176 8.55 15.28 -35.64
C GLY A 176 9.31 15.90 -36.80
N ASP A 177 10.57 16.29 -36.56
CA ASP A 177 11.44 16.91 -37.57
C ASP A 177 11.79 15.93 -38.70
N GLU A 178 12.11 14.67 -38.40
CA GLU A 178 12.34 13.63 -39.44
C GLU A 178 11.13 13.42 -40.36
N LYS A 179 9.91 13.52 -39.83
CA LYS A 179 8.68 13.39 -40.64
C LYS A 179 8.40 14.61 -41.51
N VAL A 180 8.86 15.79 -41.09
CA VAL A 180 8.73 17.04 -41.86
C VAL A 180 9.77 17.09 -42.99
N GLU A 181 10.98 16.58 -42.76
CA GLU A 181 12.03 16.51 -43.79
C GLU A 181 11.80 15.41 -44.84
N ALA A 182 11.02 14.38 -44.53
CA ALA A 182 10.74 13.25 -45.41
C ALA A 182 9.47 13.38 -46.29
N GLY A 183 8.73 14.49 -46.22
CA GLY A 183 7.50 14.76 -46.99
C GLY A 183 7.67 15.84 -48.04
#